data_AF-A0A960NW51-F1
#
_entry.id   AF-A0A960NW51-F1
#
_cell.length_a   1.000
_cell.length_b   1.000
_cell.length_c   1.000
_cell.angle_alpha   90.00
_cell.angle_beta   90.00
_cell.angle_gamma   90.00
#
_symmetry.space_group_name_H-M   'P 1'
#
loop_
_entity.id
_entity.type
_entity.pdbx_description
1 polymer ?
#
loop_
_entity_poly.entity_id
_entity_poly.type
_entity_poly.pdbx_seq_one_letter_code
_entity_poly.pdbx_strand_id
1 'polypeptide(L)'
;MKKIVLVVLCLFSALSAGSFREEFLSQVLVSASSNPSEIAPNVQNLIEGFYKETRQEMRGIDGEIRPIFVSAQGDFEKAMALMLGEKKIRGLVGWICAPMPTTPLCVEEQVPSDDFDRVMLTVQKRSITTREFLRSGGILFIQYPTNGFFSRSEEQQEIYKKALSDFPNLIDTPLSMDRLSPSMIGATYFFESENGERFVFSIQGNQANSISPSEERTWVMWFGEVGDLEISKRVMQIHNEVGFMPAN
;
A
#
# COMPACT_ATOMS: atom_id res chain seq x y z
N MET A 1 -33.16 -24.43 49.81
CA MET A 1 -32.97 -24.17 48.37
C MET A 1 -31.53 -23.75 48.14
N LYS A 2 -30.68 -24.64 47.63
CA LYS A 2 -29.24 -24.39 47.41
C LYS A 2 -29.05 -23.83 46.00
N LYS A 3 -28.47 -22.63 45.88
CA LYS A 3 -28.15 -21.99 44.61
C LYS A 3 -27.03 -22.77 43.92
N ILE A 4 -27.31 -23.26 42.72
CA ILE A 4 -26.34 -23.84 41.79
C ILE A 4 -25.55 -22.67 41.20
N VAL A 5 -24.26 -22.59 41.51
CA VAL A 5 -23.33 -21.68 40.82
C VAL A 5 -22.91 -22.39 39.54
N LEU A 6 -23.44 -21.91 38.42
CA LEU A 6 -23.05 -22.34 37.08
C LEU A 6 -21.66 -21.77 36.81
N VAL A 7 -20.62 -22.60 36.96
CA VAL A 7 -19.27 -22.28 36.46
C VAL A 7 -19.34 -22.41 34.94
N VAL A 8 -19.49 -21.27 34.26
CA VAL A 8 -19.26 -21.18 32.82
C VAL A 8 -17.76 -21.38 32.61
N LEU A 9 -17.36 -22.59 32.22
CA LEU A 9 -16.08 -22.82 31.59
C LEU A 9 -16.09 -22.03 30.27
N CYS A 10 -15.59 -20.80 30.31
CA CYS A 10 -15.03 -20.17 29.12
C CYS A 10 -13.84 -21.04 28.70
N LEU A 11 -14.08 -21.94 27.75
CA LEU A 11 -13.07 -22.47 26.87
C LEU A 11 -12.45 -21.27 26.14
N PHE A 12 -11.46 -20.64 26.78
CA PHE A 12 -10.39 -20.01 26.04
C PHE A 12 -9.68 -21.16 25.32
N SER A 13 -10.16 -21.49 24.13
CA SER A 13 -9.27 -22.05 23.12
C SER A 13 -8.12 -21.05 23.05
N ALA A 14 -6.96 -21.45 23.55
CA ALA A 14 -5.71 -20.82 23.22
C ALA A 14 -5.60 -20.93 21.70
N LEU A 15 -6.14 -19.94 20.97
CA LEU A 15 -5.59 -19.62 19.67
C LEU A 15 -4.13 -19.35 19.98
N SER A 16 -3.25 -20.24 19.51
CA SER A 16 -1.86 -19.84 19.34
C SER A 16 -1.93 -18.51 18.62
N ALA A 17 -1.41 -17.44 19.23
CA ALA A 17 -1.30 -16.17 18.54
C ALA A 17 -0.63 -16.50 17.20
N GLY A 18 -1.39 -16.35 16.10
CA GLY A 18 -0.85 -16.57 14.77
C GLY A 18 0.37 -15.68 14.61
N SER A 19 1.26 -16.03 13.69
CA SER A 19 2.36 -15.10 13.40
C SER A 19 1.79 -13.73 13.03
N PHE A 20 2.47 -12.63 13.37
CA PHE A 20 2.01 -11.28 13.00
C PHE A 20 1.72 -11.18 11.49
N ARG A 21 2.48 -11.93 10.68
CA ARG A 21 2.23 -12.10 9.23
C ARG A 21 0.82 -12.61 8.93
N GLU A 22 0.37 -13.66 9.60
CA GLU A 22 -0.97 -14.24 9.40
C GLU A 22 -2.07 -13.29 9.86
N GLU A 23 -1.88 -12.61 11.00
CA GLU A 23 -2.80 -11.59 11.48
C GLU A 23 -2.90 -10.43 10.49
N PHE A 24 -1.76 -9.91 10.03
CA PHE A 24 -1.68 -8.84 9.06
C PHE A 24 -2.37 -9.21 7.74
N LEU A 25 -2.08 -10.37 7.16
CA LEU A 25 -2.73 -10.82 5.93
C LEU A 25 -4.23 -11.04 6.11
N SER A 26 -4.67 -11.50 7.28
CA SER A 26 -6.09 -11.62 7.60
C SER A 26 -6.77 -10.24 7.60
N GLN A 27 -6.10 -9.21 8.13
CA GLN A 27 -6.59 -7.84 8.10
C GLN A 27 -6.64 -7.24 6.68
N VAL A 28 -5.68 -7.59 5.82
CA VAL A 28 -5.70 -7.25 4.40
C VAL A 28 -6.90 -7.91 3.71
N LEU A 29 -7.16 -9.20 3.97
CA LEU A 29 -8.31 -9.93 3.41
C LEU A 29 -9.66 -9.35 3.87
N VAL A 30 -9.76 -8.91 5.12
CA VAL A 30 -10.96 -8.19 5.62
C VAL A 30 -11.22 -6.94 4.79
N SER A 31 -10.17 -6.17 4.46
CA SER A 31 -10.31 -4.99 3.61
C SER A 31 -10.72 -5.36 2.19
N ALA A 32 -10.10 -6.41 1.63
CA ALA A 32 -10.39 -6.90 0.28
C ALA A 32 -11.82 -7.40 0.09
N SER A 33 -12.49 -7.86 1.16
CA SER A 33 -13.90 -8.27 1.13
C SER A 33 -14.87 -7.13 0.78
N SER A 34 -14.43 -5.88 0.92
CA SER A 34 -15.20 -4.67 0.58
C SER A 34 -14.94 -4.17 -0.85
N ASN A 35 -14.16 -4.90 -1.65
CA ASN A 35 -13.96 -4.59 -3.06
C ASN A 35 -15.18 -4.96 -3.92
N PRO A 36 -15.37 -4.33 -5.09
CA PRO A 36 -16.43 -4.70 -6.02
C PRO A 36 -16.37 -6.20 -6.36
N SER A 37 -17.54 -6.84 -6.43
CA SER A 37 -17.68 -8.31 -6.58
C SER A 37 -16.96 -8.87 -7.81
N GLU A 38 -16.76 -8.08 -8.86
CA GLU A 38 -16.05 -8.49 -10.07
C GLU A 38 -14.54 -8.67 -9.86
N ILE A 39 -13.91 -7.85 -9.02
CA ILE A 39 -12.46 -7.90 -8.80
C ILE A 39 -12.09 -8.56 -7.46
N ALA A 40 -13.02 -8.59 -6.50
CA ALA A 40 -12.76 -9.09 -5.15
C ALA A 40 -12.19 -10.52 -5.12
N PRO A 41 -12.69 -11.51 -5.90
CA PRO A 41 -12.10 -12.85 -5.90
C PRO A 41 -10.64 -12.87 -6.36
N ASN A 42 -10.31 -12.07 -7.39
CA ASN A 42 -8.94 -12.00 -7.91
C ASN A 42 -7.99 -11.30 -6.94
N VAL A 43 -8.48 -10.25 -6.26
CA VAL A 43 -7.73 -9.55 -5.21
C VAL A 43 -7.49 -10.48 -4.01
N GLN A 44 -8.51 -11.21 -3.57
CA GLN A 44 -8.39 -12.20 -2.50
C GLN A 44 -7.41 -13.30 -2.86
N ASN A 45 -7.52 -13.90 -4.05
CA ASN A 45 -6.59 -14.92 -4.52
C ASN A 45 -5.12 -14.41 -4.56
N LEU A 46 -4.91 -13.16 -4.99
CA LEU A 46 -3.59 -12.52 -4.96
C LEU A 46 -3.05 -12.39 -3.53
N ILE A 47 -3.89 -11.93 -2.59
CA ILE A 47 -3.50 -11.77 -1.17
C ILE A 47 -3.26 -13.14 -0.52
N GLU A 48 -4.09 -14.14 -0.79
CA GLU A 48 -3.94 -15.50 -0.29
C GLU A 48 -2.63 -16.15 -0.74
N GLY A 49 -2.13 -15.79 -1.94
CA GLY A 49 -0.81 -16.20 -2.41
C GLY A 49 0.32 -15.84 -1.43
N PHE A 50 0.18 -14.73 -0.70
CA PHE A 50 1.17 -14.29 0.28
C PHE A 50 1.24 -15.13 1.56
N TYR A 51 0.33 -16.07 1.79
CA TYR A 51 0.51 -17.08 2.84
C TYR A 51 1.55 -18.14 2.45
N LYS A 52 1.82 -18.32 1.16
CA LYS A 52 2.72 -19.37 0.64
C LYS A 52 4.03 -18.80 0.12
N GLU A 53 3.98 -17.65 -0.55
CA GLU A 53 5.12 -17.07 -1.26
C GLU A 53 5.26 -15.59 -0.89
N THR A 54 6.48 -15.06 -0.89
CA THR A 54 6.73 -13.64 -0.57
C THR A 54 6.62 -12.72 -1.80
N ARG A 55 6.41 -13.28 -2.99
CA ARG A 55 6.35 -12.57 -4.26
C ARG A 55 5.16 -13.09 -5.08
N GLN A 56 4.35 -12.17 -5.58
CA GLN A 56 3.23 -12.47 -6.49
C GLN A 56 3.41 -11.70 -7.79
N GLU A 57 3.21 -12.35 -8.92
CA GLU A 57 3.38 -11.76 -10.25
C GLU A 57 2.22 -12.14 -11.16
N MET A 58 1.72 -11.18 -11.94
CA MET A 58 0.83 -11.46 -13.06
C MET A 58 1.31 -10.74 -14.31
N ARG A 59 1.22 -11.43 -15.45
CA ARG A 59 1.43 -10.85 -16.77
C ARG A 59 0.13 -10.95 -17.56
N GLY A 60 -0.28 -9.86 -18.19
CA GLY A 60 -1.52 -9.81 -18.95
C GLY A 60 -1.83 -8.41 -19.47
N ILE A 61 -3.05 -8.23 -19.97
CA ILE A 61 -3.53 -6.93 -20.44
C ILE A 61 -3.65 -5.98 -19.25
N ASP A 62 -3.01 -4.81 -19.35
CA ASP A 62 -2.87 -3.90 -18.22
C ASP A 62 -4.23 -3.43 -17.65
N GLY A 63 -5.22 -3.19 -18.51
CA GLY A 63 -6.59 -2.84 -18.10
C GLY A 63 -7.30 -3.91 -17.25
N GLU A 64 -6.88 -5.17 -17.35
CA GLU A 64 -7.46 -6.30 -16.59
C GLU A 64 -6.70 -6.55 -15.28
N ILE A 65 -5.36 -6.46 -15.31
CA ILE A 65 -4.51 -6.77 -14.15
C ILE A 65 -4.30 -5.58 -13.21
N ARG A 66 -4.23 -4.35 -13.74
CA ARG A 66 -4.01 -3.13 -12.94
C ARG A 66 -5.08 -2.95 -11.86
N PRO A 67 -6.39 -3.13 -12.12
CA PRO A 67 -7.41 -3.01 -11.08
C PRO A 67 -7.19 -3.96 -9.90
N ILE A 68 -6.71 -5.19 -10.16
CA ILE A 68 -6.42 -6.19 -9.12
C ILE A 68 -5.27 -5.69 -8.23
N PHE A 69 -4.15 -5.30 -8.85
CA PHE A 69 -2.97 -4.87 -8.11
C PHE A 69 -3.16 -3.54 -7.39
N VAL A 70 -3.80 -2.55 -8.01
CA VAL A 70 -4.04 -1.26 -7.36
C VAL A 70 -5.05 -1.39 -6.21
N SER A 71 -6.03 -2.29 -6.32
CA SER A 71 -6.97 -2.56 -5.23
C SER A 71 -6.27 -3.27 -4.07
N ALA A 72 -5.50 -4.33 -4.35
CA ALA A 72 -4.70 -5.01 -3.35
C ALA A 72 -3.73 -4.05 -2.65
N GLN A 73 -3.04 -3.17 -3.38
CA GLN A 73 -2.22 -2.12 -2.78
C GLN A 73 -3.01 -1.27 -1.78
N GLY A 74 -4.21 -0.83 -2.13
CA GLY A 74 -5.08 -0.07 -1.23
C GLY A 74 -5.47 -0.86 0.03
N ASP A 75 -5.71 -2.17 -0.11
CA ASP A 75 -6.03 -3.06 1.02
C ASP A 75 -4.83 -3.24 1.98
N PHE A 76 -3.61 -3.38 1.44
CA PHE A 76 -2.38 -3.38 2.23
C PHE A 76 -2.15 -2.04 2.93
N GLU A 77 -2.29 -0.92 2.21
CA GLU A 77 -2.16 0.44 2.77
C GLU A 77 -3.15 0.66 3.92
N LYS A 78 -4.39 0.20 3.77
CA LYS A 78 -5.44 0.31 4.79
C LYS A 78 -5.15 -0.54 6.02
N ALA A 79 -4.72 -1.79 5.83
CA ALA A 79 -4.33 -2.66 6.94
C ALA A 79 -3.16 -2.08 7.74
N MET A 80 -2.14 -1.54 7.06
CA MET A 80 -1.01 -0.87 7.74
C MET A 80 -1.47 0.36 8.52
N ALA A 81 -2.30 1.22 7.93
CA ALA A 81 -2.80 2.42 8.60
C ALA A 81 -3.64 2.10 9.85
N LEU A 82 -4.50 1.08 9.76
CA LEU A 82 -5.30 0.59 10.89
C LEU A 82 -4.41 0.01 12.00
N MET A 83 -3.51 -0.92 11.65
CA MET A 83 -2.66 -1.60 12.63
C MET A 83 -1.63 -0.66 13.27
N LEU A 84 -1.24 0.41 12.58
CA LEU A 84 -0.47 1.50 13.16
C LEU A 84 -1.29 2.27 14.21
N GLY A 85 -2.55 2.62 13.89
CA GLY A 85 -3.47 3.24 14.84
C GLY A 85 -3.77 2.39 16.07
N GLU A 86 -3.85 1.06 15.89
CA GLU A 86 -4.01 0.07 16.96
C GLU A 86 -2.72 -0.21 17.76
N LYS A 87 -1.58 0.37 17.36
CA LYS A 87 -0.24 0.14 17.93
C LYS A 87 0.30 -1.28 17.79
N LYS A 88 -0.27 -2.09 16.89
CA LYS A 88 0.28 -3.39 16.48
C LYS A 88 1.47 -3.24 15.53
N ILE A 89 1.55 -2.09 14.85
CA ILE A 89 2.74 -1.61 14.14
C ILE A 89 3.34 -0.46 14.96
N ARG A 90 4.65 -0.54 15.26
CA ARG A 90 5.38 0.47 16.03
C ARG A 90 5.92 1.61 15.18
N GLY A 91 6.23 1.32 13.93
CA GLY A 91 6.76 2.28 12.97
C GLY A 91 6.42 1.84 11.56
N LEU A 92 6.12 2.82 10.71
CA LEU A 92 5.68 2.61 9.35
C LEU A 92 6.25 3.73 8.47
N VAL A 93 7.03 3.35 7.46
CA VAL A 93 7.62 4.30 6.51
C VAL A 93 7.35 3.81 5.09
N GLY A 94 6.76 4.67 4.27
CA GLY A 94 6.47 4.41 2.86
C GLY A 94 7.30 5.28 1.93
N TRP A 95 7.63 4.74 0.77
CA TRP A 95 8.19 5.45 -0.37
C TRP A 95 7.32 5.19 -1.59
N ILE A 96 6.88 6.24 -2.24
CA ILE A 96 6.19 6.15 -3.53
C ILE A 96 7.06 6.83 -4.57
N CYS A 97 7.47 6.07 -5.58
CA CYS A 97 8.23 6.58 -6.71
C CYS A 97 7.35 6.53 -7.95
N ALA A 98 7.06 7.70 -8.53
CA ALA A 98 6.16 7.86 -9.65
C ALA A 98 6.62 8.99 -10.59
N PRO A 99 6.20 9.02 -11.87
CA PRO A 99 6.63 10.07 -12.81
C PRO A 99 6.17 11.49 -12.44
N MET A 100 5.25 11.62 -11.50
CA MET A 100 4.67 12.86 -10.98
C MET A 100 4.18 12.61 -9.54
N PRO A 101 3.91 13.65 -8.72
CA PRO A 101 3.32 13.48 -7.40
C PRO A 101 2.10 12.55 -7.46
N THR A 102 1.97 11.63 -6.50
CA THR A 102 0.97 10.55 -6.59
C THR A 102 -0.46 11.10 -6.58
N THR A 103 -1.33 10.59 -7.47
CA THR A 103 -2.70 11.10 -7.66
C THR A 103 -3.51 11.19 -6.36
N PRO A 104 -3.46 10.20 -5.42
CA PRO A 104 -4.12 10.28 -4.12
C PRO A 104 -3.85 11.56 -3.32
N LEU A 105 -2.67 12.18 -3.47
CA LEU A 105 -2.29 13.41 -2.76
C LEU A 105 -2.59 14.69 -3.57
N CYS A 106 -3.06 14.54 -4.81
CA CYS A 106 -3.34 15.65 -5.73
C CYS A 106 -4.85 15.85 -5.96
N VAL A 107 -5.70 15.10 -5.27
CA VAL A 107 -7.16 15.18 -5.36
C VAL A 107 -7.75 15.42 -3.98
N GLU A 108 -8.84 16.16 -3.90
CA GLU A 108 -9.55 16.39 -2.64
C GLU A 108 -10.08 15.08 -2.05
N GLU A 109 -10.19 15.03 -0.72
CA GLU A 109 -10.90 13.95 -0.06
C GLU A 109 -12.40 14.12 -0.34
N GLN A 110 -12.96 13.18 -1.10
CA GLN A 110 -14.39 13.10 -1.35
C GLN A 110 -14.90 11.75 -0.86
N VAL A 111 -16.08 11.77 -0.24
CA VAL A 111 -16.78 10.53 0.11
C VAL A 111 -17.11 9.83 -1.21
N PRO A 112 -16.72 8.55 -1.39
CA PRO A 112 -17.06 7.82 -2.60
C PRO A 112 -18.57 7.82 -2.83
N SER A 113 -18.99 8.26 -4.01
CA SER A 113 -20.36 8.16 -4.52
C SER A 113 -20.50 6.92 -5.41
N ASP A 114 -21.67 6.30 -5.38
CA ASP A 114 -22.01 5.14 -6.23
C ASP A 114 -22.00 5.48 -7.73
N ASP A 115 -22.02 6.77 -8.08
CA ASP A 115 -22.02 7.27 -9.48
C ASP A 115 -20.62 7.39 -10.11
N PHE A 116 -19.54 7.16 -9.35
CA PHE A 116 -18.19 7.28 -9.89
C PHE A 116 -17.81 6.07 -10.77
N ASP A 117 -17.08 6.35 -11.85
CA ASP A 117 -16.43 5.28 -12.60
C ASP A 117 -15.38 4.53 -11.74
N ARG A 118 -14.99 3.33 -12.17
CA ARG A 118 -14.07 2.45 -11.42
C ARG A 118 -12.73 3.11 -11.11
N VAL A 119 -12.26 3.98 -11.99
CA VAL A 119 -10.96 4.66 -11.84
C VAL A 119 -11.07 5.72 -10.76
N MET A 120 -12.14 6.53 -10.76
CA MET A 120 -12.40 7.54 -9.75
C MET A 120 -12.65 6.95 -8.36
N LEU A 121 -13.40 5.84 -8.28
CA LEU A 121 -13.56 5.10 -7.02
C LEU A 121 -12.21 4.66 -6.44
N THR A 122 -11.32 4.14 -7.29
CA THR A 122 -9.98 3.70 -6.85
C THR A 122 -9.12 4.87 -6.40
N VAL A 123 -9.14 5.98 -7.14
CA VAL A 123 -8.41 7.20 -6.80
C VAL A 123 -8.90 7.80 -5.47
N GLN A 124 -10.21 7.87 -5.25
CA GLN A 124 -10.79 8.39 -4.01
C GLN A 124 -10.50 7.49 -2.81
N LYS A 125 -10.69 6.18 -2.94
CA LYS A 125 -10.35 5.24 -1.86
C LYS A 125 -8.90 5.38 -1.45
N ARG A 126 -7.98 5.44 -2.41
CA ARG A 126 -6.54 5.62 -2.12
C ARG A 126 -6.21 7.01 -1.58
N SER A 127 -6.93 8.05 -2.01
CA SER A 127 -6.83 9.42 -1.47
C SER A 127 -7.11 9.45 0.04
N ILE A 128 -8.16 8.74 0.47
CA ILE A 128 -8.51 8.57 1.89
C ILE A 128 -7.45 7.72 2.61
N THR A 129 -7.12 6.54 2.09
CA THR A 129 -6.18 5.62 2.75
C THR A 129 -4.78 6.24 2.92
N THR A 130 -4.29 6.96 1.91
CA THR A 130 -2.97 7.60 1.98
C THR A 130 -2.93 8.69 3.06
N ARG A 131 -4.02 9.45 3.21
CA ARG A 131 -4.11 10.47 4.27
C ARG A 131 -4.36 9.85 5.64
N GLU A 132 -5.10 8.75 5.73
CA GLU A 132 -5.24 7.98 6.97
C GLU A 132 -3.89 7.42 7.44
N PHE A 133 -3.08 6.88 6.53
CA PHE A 133 -1.69 6.51 6.79
C PHE A 133 -0.90 7.65 7.44
N LEU A 134 -0.99 8.86 6.87
CA LEU A 134 -0.31 10.05 7.40
C LEU A 134 -0.88 10.47 8.75
N ARG A 135 -2.20 10.45 8.94
CA ARG A 135 -2.87 10.77 10.22
C ARG A 135 -2.50 9.78 11.34
N SER A 136 -2.32 8.50 11.00
CA SER A 136 -1.88 7.47 11.93
C SER A 136 -0.40 7.57 12.31
N GLY A 137 0.35 8.53 11.74
CA GLY A 137 1.75 8.78 12.06
C GLY A 137 2.76 8.07 11.16
N GLY A 138 2.31 7.47 10.05
CA GLY A 138 3.22 6.87 9.06
C GLY A 138 4.01 7.96 8.34
N ILE A 139 5.28 7.71 8.03
CA ILE A 139 6.11 8.66 7.27
C ILE A 139 6.06 8.28 5.79
N LEU A 140 5.74 9.22 4.90
CA LEU A 140 5.62 8.95 3.47
C LEU A 140 6.57 9.83 2.67
N PHE A 141 7.50 9.23 1.95
CA PHE A 141 8.35 9.90 0.97
C PHE A 141 7.72 9.82 -0.41
N ILE A 142 7.66 10.94 -1.11
CA ILE A 142 7.17 11.04 -2.49
C ILE A 142 8.33 11.45 -3.39
N GLN A 143 8.67 10.57 -4.33
CA GLN A 143 9.76 10.74 -5.27
C GLN A 143 9.26 10.76 -6.70
N TYR A 144 9.68 11.76 -7.46
CA TYR A 144 9.33 11.95 -8.86
C TYR A 144 10.38 12.81 -9.57
N PRO A 145 10.56 12.69 -10.89
CA PRO A 145 11.36 13.61 -11.69
C PRO A 145 10.97 15.07 -11.39
N THR A 146 11.91 16.00 -11.23
CA THR A 146 11.58 17.41 -10.89
C THR A 146 10.52 18.01 -11.83
N ASN A 147 10.60 17.68 -13.12
CA ASN A 147 9.63 18.13 -14.14
C ASN A 147 8.25 17.45 -14.04
N GLY A 148 8.16 16.34 -13.31
CA GLY A 148 6.94 15.61 -13.03
C GLY A 148 5.92 16.41 -12.23
N PHE A 149 6.36 17.35 -11.37
CA PHE A 149 5.46 18.25 -10.64
C PHE A 149 4.60 19.07 -11.60
N PHE A 150 5.23 19.66 -12.62
CA PHE A 150 4.58 20.52 -13.60
C PHE A 150 3.71 19.77 -14.62
N SER A 151 3.73 18.42 -14.58
CA SER A 151 2.82 17.60 -15.37
C SER A 151 1.43 17.48 -14.76
N ARG A 152 1.24 17.94 -13.51
CA ARG A 152 -0.06 18.06 -12.82
C ARG A 152 -0.73 19.39 -13.18
N SER A 153 -2.06 19.42 -13.20
CA SER A 153 -2.80 20.69 -13.35
C SER A 153 -2.50 21.66 -12.20
N GLU A 154 -2.72 22.95 -12.38
CA GLU A 154 -2.50 23.96 -11.32
C GLU A 154 -3.30 23.63 -10.05
N GLU A 155 -4.57 23.24 -10.20
CA GLU A 155 -5.42 22.77 -9.10
C GLU A 155 -4.80 21.57 -8.35
N GLN A 156 -4.31 20.56 -9.09
CA GLN A 156 -3.67 19.38 -8.49
C GLN A 156 -2.37 19.74 -7.76
N GLN A 157 -1.62 20.71 -8.27
CA GLN A 157 -0.42 21.22 -7.63
C GLN A 157 -0.74 21.96 -6.32
N GLU A 158 -1.82 22.74 -6.29
CA GLU A 158 -2.29 23.43 -5.09
C GLU A 158 -2.75 22.45 -4.01
N ILE A 159 -3.53 21.43 -4.38
CA ILE A 159 -3.96 20.37 -3.46
C ILE A 159 -2.75 19.64 -2.88
N TYR A 160 -1.75 19.31 -3.71
CA TYR A 160 -0.53 18.64 -3.24
C TYR A 160 0.29 19.52 -2.29
N LYS A 161 0.47 20.81 -2.62
CA LYS A 161 1.14 21.77 -1.72
C LYS A 161 0.41 21.91 -0.39
N LYS A 162 -0.93 21.91 -0.40
CA LYS A 162 -1.73 21.90 0.81
C LYS A 162 -1.50 20.62 1.62
N ALA A 163 -1.48 19.45 0.98
CA ALA A 163 -1.18 18.19 1.65
C ALA A 163 0.20 18.18 2.33
N LEU A 164 1.22 18.75 1.69
CA LEU A 164 2.55 18.93 2.30
C LEU A 164 2.52 19.83 3.55
N SER A 165 1.67 20.86 3.54
CA SER A 165 1.49 21.72 4.72
C SER A 165 0.68 21.06 5.83
N ASP A 166 -0.32 20.25 5.47
CA ASP A 166 -1.22 19.60 6.43
C ASP A 166 -0.54 18.39 7.13
N PHE A 167 0.40 17.72 6.44
CA PHE A 167 1.04 16.49 6.91
C PHE A 167 2.58 16.65 6.98
N PRO A 168 3.14 17.04 8.14
CA PRO A 168 4.59 17.20 8.30
C PRO A 168 5.42 15.91 8.08
N ASN A 169 4.77 14.76 8.15
CA ASN A 169 5.31 13.43 7.88
C ASN A 169 5.19 13.01 6.41
N LEU A 170 4.69 13.88 5.53
CA LEU A 170 4.78 13.76 4.08
C LEU A 170 6.02 14.50 3.58
N ILE A 171 6.98 13.77 3.03
CA ILE A 171 8.30 14.29 2.64
C ILE A 171 8.40 14.31 1.11
N ASP A 172 8.42 15.52 0.56
CA ASP A 172 8.62 15.75 -0.88
C ASP A 172 10.10 15.62 -1.25
N THR A 173 10.44 14.66 -2.11
CA THR A 173 11.83 14.38 -2.51
C THR A 173 11.94 14.30 -4.03
N PRO A 174 11.82 15.44 -4.75
CA PRO A 174 11.97 15.46 -6.20
C PRO A 174 13.39 15.01 -6.62
N LEU A 175 13.46 14.29 -7.73
CA LEU A 175 14.69 13.71 -8.26
C LEU A 175 15.22 14.58 -9.41
N SER A 176 16.54 14.75 -9.47
CA SER A 176 17.22 15.55 -10.51
C SER A 176 17.28 14.87 -11.89
N MET A 177 16.49 13.82 -12.11
CA MET A 177 16.41 13.09 -13.37
C MET A 177 15.15 13.47 -14.14
N ASP A 178 15.18 13.28 -15.46
CA ASP A 178 14.05 13.60 -16.34
C ASP A 178 12.98 12.51 -16.35
N ARG A 179 13.39 11.24 -16.24
CA ARG A 179 12.50 10.08 -16.32
C ARG A 179 12.94 8.99 -15.35
N LEU A 180 11.96 8.32 -14.77
CA LEU A 180 12.18 7.12 -13.96
C LEU A 180 12.37 5.90 -14.85
N SER A 181 13.23 4.98 -14.40
CA SER A 181 13.21 3.62 -14.93
C SER A 181 11.89 2.94 -14.53
N PRO A 182 11.27 2.10 -15.40
CA PRO A 182 10.07 1.34 -15.04
C PRO A 182 10.23 0.49 -13.76
N SER A 183 11.44 0.03 -13.47
CA SER A 183 11.77 -0.73 -12.25
C SER A 183 11.62 0.06 -10.96
N MET A 184 11.76 1.39 -11.03
CA MET A 184 11.62 2.32 -9.91
C MET A 184 10.17 2.62 -9.59
N ILE A 185 9.27 2.52 -10.58
CA ILE A 185 7.88 2.96 -10.43
C ILE A 185 7.12 1.97 -9.55
N GLY A 186 6.54 2.48 -8.47
CA GLY A 186 5.84 1.67 -7.50
C GLY A 186 5.78 2.31 -6.13
N ALA A 187 5.51 1.47 -5.13
CA ALA A 187 5.52 1.87 -3.74
C ALA A 187 6.17 0.78 -2.87
N THR A 188 6.86 1.18 -1.82
CA THR A 188 7.49 0.28 -0.86
C THR A 188 7.29 0.81 0.54
N TYR A 189 6.89 -0.07 1.44
CA TYR A 189 6.57 0.22 2.82
C TYR A 189 7.38 -0.70 3.72
N PHE A 190 8.02 -0.12 4.72
CA PHE A 190 8.74 -0.80 5.78
C PHE A 190 7.98 -0.59 7.07
N PHE A 191 7.76 -1.68 7.82
CA PHE A 191 7.09 -1.57 9.10
C PHE A 191 7.60 -2.59 10.11
N GLU A 192 7.53 -2.22 11.38
CA GLU A 192 7.93 -3.06 12.50
C GLU A 192 6.71 -3.42 13.35
N SER A 193 6.50 -4.71 13.60
CA SER A 193 5.42 -5.21 14.46
C SER A 193 5.66 -4.82 15.92
N GLU A 194 4.63 -4.96 16.75
CA GLU A 194 4.75 -4.78 18.21
C GLU A 194 5.74 -5.76 18.87
N ASN A 195 6.11 -6.85 18.20
CA ASN A 195 7.10 -7.82 18.68
C ASN A 195 8.51 -7.57 18.11
N GLY A 196 8.69 -6.52 17.31
CA GLY A 196 9.98 -6.15 16.71
C GLY A 196 10.30 -6.86 15.39
N GLU A 197 9.36 -7.63 14.83
CA GLU A 197 9.51 -8.25 13.51
C GLU A 197 9.38 -7.17 12.43
N ARG A 198 10.25 -7.21 11.42
CA ARG A 198 10.30 -6.18 10.37
C ARG A 198 9.83 -6.73 9.04
N PHE A 199 8.83 -6.08 8.48
CA PHE A 199 8.19 -6.46 7.22
C PHE A 199 8.39 -5.41 6.15
N VAL A 200 8.34 -5.88 4.91
CA VAL A 200 8.28 -5.05 3.72
C VAL A 200 7.05 -5.43 2.93
N PHE A 201 6.29 -4.42 2.50
CA PHE A 201 5.34 -4.54 1.40
C PHE A 201 5.86 -3.70 0.24
N SER A 202 5.95 -4.27 -0.96
CA SER A 202 6.36 -3.53 -2.15
C SER A 202 5.47 -3.90 -3.33
N ILE A 203 5.18 -2.92 -4.16
CA ILE A 203 4.52 -3.09 -5.44
C ILE A 203 5.37 -2.41 -6.51
N GLN A 204 5.51 -3.09 -7.65
CA GLN A 204 6.07 -2.52 -8.85
C GLN A 204 5.00 -2.59 -9.95
N GLY A 205 4.74 -1.43 -10.56
CA GLY A 205 3.77 -1.30 -11.63
C GLY A 205 3.96 0.02 -12.36
N ASN A 206 3.47 0.10 -13.60
CA ASN A 206 3.53 1.35 -14.36
C ASN A 206 2.31 2.23 -14.02
N GLN A 207 2.52 3.56 -13.99
CA GLN A 207 1.44 4.50 -13.67
C GLN A 207 0.36 4.56 -14.75
N ALA A 208 -0.86 4.91 -14.32
CA ALA A 208 -2.05 4.80 -15.13
C ALA A 208 -2.07 5.71 -16.38
N ASN A 209 -1.26 6.77 -16.37
CA ASN A 209 -1.40 7.92 -17.26
C ASN A 209 -0.49 7.88 -18.50
N SER A 210 0.33 6.83 -18.67
CA SER A 210 1.34 6.78 -19.73
C SER A 210 1.13 5.70 -20.78
N ILE A 211 0.13 4.82 -20.65
CA ILE A 211 0.08 3.55 -21.41
C ILE A 211 -1.35 3.14 -21.76
N SER A 212 -1.56 2.60 -22.97
CA SER A 212 -2.85 2.04 -23.44
C SER A 212 -3.31 0.88 -22.55
N PRO A 213 -4.58 0.82 -22.13
CA PRO A 213 -5.14 -0.31 -21.37
C PRO A 213 -5.01 -1.67 -22.08
N SER A 214 -4.80 -1.68 -23.40
CA SER A 214 -4.70 -2.89 -24.23
C SER A 214 -3.29 -3.50 -24.29
N GLU A 215 -2.28 -2.88 -23.66
CA GLU A 215 -0.91 -3.37 -23.72
C GLU A 215 -0.64 -4.46 -22.67
N GLU A 216 0.15 -5.48 -23.04
CA GLU A 216 0.64 -6.47 -22.09
C GLU A 216 1.65 -5.86 -21.12
N ARG A 217 1.46 -6.16 -19.83
CA ARG A 217 2.33 -5.71 -18.74
C ARG A 217 2.52 -6.80 -17.71
N THR A 218 3.58 -6.63 -16.92
CA THR A 218 3.86 -7.42 -15.73
C THR A 218 3.69 -6.54 -14.51
N TRP A 219 2.86 -6.97 -13.57
CA TRP A 219 2.73 -6.39 -12.25
C TRP A 219 3.30 -7.35 -11.22
N VAL A 220 4.02 -6.82 -10.24
CA VAL A 220 4.67 -7.63 -9.20
C VAL A 220 4.43 -6.99 -7.84
N MET A 221 4.12 -7.81 -6.86
CA MET A 221 4.07 -7.42 -5.45
C MET A 221 4.94 -8.34 -4.61
N TRP A 222 5.44 -7.79 -3.51
CA TRP A 222 6.22 -8.47 -2.52
C TRP A 222 5.66 -8.18 -1.14
N PHE A 223 5.59 -9.21 -0.30
CA PHE A 223 5.27 -9.08 1.11
C PHE A 223 6.00 -10.16 1.91
N GLY A 224 6.71 -9.75 2.96
CA GLY A 224 7.43 -10.67 3.83
C GLY A 224 8.38 -9.95 4.78
N GLU A 225 9.10 -10.73 5.58
CA GLU A 225 10.10 -10.21 6.51
C GLU A 225 11.33 -9.67 5.76
N VAL A 226 11.99 -8.65 6.32
CA VAL A 226 13.21 -8.06 5.73
C VAL A 226 14.31 -9.12 5.53
N GLY A 227 14.38 -10.15 6.38
CA GLY A 227 15.36 -11.24 6.28
C GLY A 227 15.09 -12.26 5.17
N ASP A 228 13.92 -12.23 4.52
CA ASP A 228 13.61 -13.13 3.41
C ASP A 228 14.45 -12.77 2.16
N LEU A 229 14.91 -13.79 1.43
CA LEU A 229 15.81 -13.60 0.30
C LEU A 229 15.16 -12.79 -0.84
N GLU A 230 13.89 -13.05 -1.16
CA GLU A 230 13.19 -12.33 -2.23
C GLU A 230 12.89 -10.88 -1.81
N ILE A 231 12.55 -10.67 -0.55
CA ILE A 231 12.38 -9.32 0.01
C ILE A 231 13.69 -8.54 -0.01
N SER A 232 14.78 -9.16 0.46
CA SER A 232 16.12 -8.56 0.45
C SER A 232 16.55 -8.14 -0.95
N LYS A 233 16.33 -9.00 -1.97
CA LYS A 233 16.60 -8.65 -3.37
C LYS A 233 15.82 -7.41 -3.82
N ARG A 234 14.52 -7.34 -3.49
CA ARG A 234 13.69 -6.18 -3.84
C ARG A 234 14.16 -4.91 -3.14
N VAL A 235 14.48 -4.98 -1.85
CA VAL A 235 15.00 -3.84 -1.08
C VAL A 235 16.32 -3.34 -1.66
N MET A 236 17.26 -4.25 -1.99
CA MET A 236 18.53 -3.88 -2.62
C MET A 236 18.36 -3.25 -3.99
N GLN A 237 17.41 -3.75 -4.78
CA GLN A 237 17.07 -3.14 -6.07
C GLN A 237 16.62 -1.68 -5.88
N ILE A 238 15.66 -1.44 -4.99
CA ILE A 238 15.16 -0.08 -4.70
C ILE A 238 16.29 0.80 -4.15
N HIS A 239 17.13 0.27 -3.26
CA HIS A 239 18.28 0.97 -2.71
C HIS A 239 19.22 1.50 -3.78
N ASN A 240 19.59 0.64 -4.73
CA ASN A 240 20.52 0.96 -5.80
C ASN A 240 19.92 1.95 -6.81
N GLU A 241 18.61 1.87 -7.06
CA GLU A 241 17.96 2.70 -8.08
C GLU A 241 17.54 4.08 -7.54
N VAL A 242 17.14 4.16 -6.28
CA VAL A 242 16.47 5.34 -5.72
C VAL A 242 17.31 6.05 -4.63
N GLY A 243 18.48 5.50 -4.28
CA GLY A 243 19.39 6.13 -3.32
C GLY A 243 18.87 6.08 -1.88
N PHE A 244 18.31 4.94 -1.50
CA PHE A 244 17.70 4.73 -0.18
C PHE A 244 18.75 4.85 0.92
N MET A 245 18.65 5.77 1.88
CA MET A 245 19.41 5.65 3.13
C MET A 245 18.45 5.21 4.23
N PRO A 246 18.39 3.92 4.61
CA PRO A 246 17.76 3.61 5.88
C PRO A 246 18.59 4.31 6.96
N ALA A 247 17.93 5.10 7.81
CA ALA A 247 18.59 5.63 8.99
C ALA A 247 19.09 4.44 9.83
N ASN A 248 20.40 4.39 10.06
CA ASN A 248 21.05 3.44 10.97
C ASN A 248 20.54 3.62 12.40
#